data_AF-A0A4Z2CHP5-F1
#
_entry.id   AF-A0A4Z2CHP5-F1
#
_cell.length_a   1.000
_cell.length_b   1.000
_cell.length_c   1.000
_cell.angle_alpha   90.00
_cell.angle_beta   90.00
_cell.angle_gamma   90.00
#
_symmetry.space_group_name_H-M   'P 1'
#
loop_
_entity.id
_entity.type
_entity.pdbx_description
1 polymer ?
#
loop_
_entity_poly.entity_id
_entity_poly.type
_entity_poly.pdbx_seq_one_letter_code
_entity_poly.pdbx_strand_id
1 'polypeptide(L)'
;MEKRLRGLEKKIFFEASEAPAVVFEMKKQVDLFREKLESVEHLSWLGLFKDLSEGTPKPSPFYHKRTLHKTRKECEHVREKFLQMSSLEISEEVRQYLKTPTFDNWYDFKKDQKTHYWWNLELLKTPFDPAGEGPSQQRQKSAAAKPQTCVSAQMYGLIWLTDLRTKMDTIDLLIMLTSAVCHDLDHKGYNNAYQINARTELALRYNDISPLENHHCAVAFEILEKPQNNIFRNLPADQYKRIREGIIKCILATDMTKHNEILNKFKSILPAFDFTNKDHKDVLMMILIKVSDISNEARPMEVAEPWLDCLLQEFYNQSDVEKLEGLPVTPFMDRDKVTKPSSQTGFIRFVLLPLFIELANLFPCLEQHIIDPVRKALDYYTEMEKALEREKQNRAQSESVSKSKETAVSAQSTSDVHTDAGGRASKQDAQ
;
A
#
# COMPACT_ATOMS: atom_id res chain seq x y z
N MET A 1 0.41 -22.56 16.36
CA MET A 1 -0.71 -23.52 16.19
C MET A 1 -0.22 -24.95 15.93
N GLU A 2 0.64 -25.20 14.93
CA GLU A 2 1.23 -26.53 14.62
C GLU A 2 1.92 -27.25 15.80
N LYS A 3 2.53 -26.52 16.73
CA LYS A 3 3.18 -27.11 17.92
C LYS A 3 2.17 -27.65 18.93
N ARG A 4 0.99 -27.00 19.04
CA ARG A 4 -0.14 -27.46 19.87
C ARG A 4 -0.85 -28.65 19.21
N LEU A 5 -1.00 -28.63 17.88
CA LEU A 5 -1.58 -29.74 17.11
C LEU A 5 -0.73 -31.02 17.25
N ARG A 6 0.59 -30.92 17.06
CA ARG A 6 1.52 -32.05 17.29
C ARG A 6 1.53 -32.56 18.73
N GLY A 7 1.27 -31.69 19.70
CA GLY A 7 1.13 -32.06 21.10
C GLY A 7 -0.16 -32.86 21.38
N LEU A 8 -1.26 -32.49 20.72
CA LEU A 8 -2.54 -33.20 20.81
C LEU A 8 -2.51 -34.54 20.07
N GLU A 9 -1.90 -34.60 18.88
CA GLU A 9 -1.70 -35.84 18.11
C GLU A 9 -0.91 -36.88 18.90
N LYS A 10 0.16 -36.46 19.60
CA LYS A 10 0.94 -37.35 20.47
C LYS A 10 0.16 -37.87 21.68
N LYS A 11 -0.78 -37.07 22.22
CA LYS A 11 -1.63 -37.52 23.33
C LYS A 11 -2.68 -38.52 22.87
N ILE A 12 -3.33 -38.25 21.74
CA ILE A 12 -4.36 -39.14 21.17
C ILE A 12 -3.76 -40.50 20.77
N PHE A 13 -2.54 -40.52 20.22
CA PHE A 13 -1.84 -41.75 19.83
C PHE A 13 -1.35 -42.58 21.03
N PHE A 14 -1.19 -41.97 22.21
CA PHE A 14 -0.77 -42.67 23.43
C PHE A 14 -1.97 -43.31 24.16
N GLU A 15 -3.17 -42.74 24.00
CA GLU A 15 -4.40 -43.22 24.66
C GLU A 15 -5.22 -44.18 23.78
N ALA A 16 -5.13 -44.07 22.46
CA ALA A 16 -5.74 -45.00 21.52
C ALA A 16 -4.64 -45.57 20.62
N SER A 17 -4.38 -46.87 20.73
CA SER A 17 -3.33 -47.58 19.97
C SER A 17 -3.44 -47.43 18.45
N GLU A 18 -4.58 -46.93 17.94
CA GLU A 18 -4.78 -46.44 16.59
C GLU A 18 -5.60 -45.14 16.60
N ALA A 19 -5.28 -44.21 15.69
CA ALA A 19 -6.02 -42.96 15.55
C ALA A 19 -7.47 -43.23 15.10
N PRO A 20 -8.50 -42.67 15.76
CA PRO A 20 -9.90 -42.90 15.39
C PRO A 20 -10.18 -42.52 13.93
N ALA A 21 -11.00 -43.30 13.22
CA ALA A 21 -11.33 -43.09 11.81
C ALA A 21 -11.81 -41.66 11.48
N VAL A 22 -12.44 -40.99 12.44
CA VAL A 22 -12.89 -39.59 12.32
C VAL A 22 -11.72 -38.60 12.13
N VAL A 23 -10.56 -38.89 12.73
CA VAL A 23 -9.36 -38.06 12.61
C VAL A 23 -8.73 -38.23 11.23
N PHE A 24 -8.79 -39.44 10.67
CA PHE A 24 -8.34 -39.72 9.31
C PHE A 24 -9.22 -39.00 8.29
N GLU A 25 -10.55 -39.02 8.48
CA GLU A 25 -11.48 -38.29 7.62
C GLU A 25 -11.27 -36.77 7.71
N MET A 26 -11.13 -36.20 8.92
CA MET A 26 -10.81 -34.78 9.06
C MET A 26 -9.49 -34.39 8.39
N LYS A 27 -8.46 -35.23 8.50
CA LYS A 27 -7.17 -34.99 7.85
C LYS A 27 -7.31 -34.99 6.33
N LYS A 28 -8.06 -35.95 5.77
CA LYS A 28 -8.38 -36.01 4.35
C LYS A 28 -9.15 -34.78 3.86
N GLN A 29 -10.11 -34.29 4.65
CA GLN A 29 -10.86 -33.06 4.33
C GLN A 29 -9.97 -31.81 4.37
N VAL A 30 -9.05 -31.73 5.34
CA VAL A 30 -8.08 -30.62 5.43
C VAL A 30 -7.09 -30.64 4.27
N ASP A 31 -6.60 -31.83 3.89
CA ASP A 31 -5.68 -31.97 2.77
C ASP A 31 -6.38 -31.69 1.42
N LEU A 32 -7.63 -32.13 1.24
CA LEU A 32 -8.45 -31.75 0.08
C LEU A 32 -8.74 -30.25 0.01
N PHE A 33 -8.99 -29.61 1.16
CA PHE A 33 -9.18 -28.15 1.23
C PHE A 33 -7.88 -27.40 0.91
N ARG A 34 -6.73 -27.90 1.38
CA ARG A 34 -5.41 -27.36 1.05
C ARG A 34 -5.12 -27.48 -0.46
N GLU A 35 -5.34 -28.64 -1.05
CA GLU A 35 -5.14 -28.86 -2.49
C GLU A 35 -6.05 -27.97 -3.33
N LYS A 36 -7.28 -27.72 -2.87
CA LYS A 36 -8.23 -26.79 -3.50
C LYS A 36 -7.83 -25.31 -3.33
N LEU A 37 -7.12 -24.96 -2.27
CA LEU A 37 -6.54 -23.62 -2.10
C LEU A 37 -5.29 -23.42 -2.98
N GLU A 38 -4.48 -24.47 -3.13
CA GLU A 38 -3.21 -24.45 -3.86
C GLU A 38 -3.39 -24.55 -5.40
N SER A 39 -4.45 -25.21 -5.87
CA SER A 39 -4.74 -25.41 -7.31
C SER A 39 -5.64 -24.34 -7.92
N VAL A 40 -6.21 -23.44 -7.12
CA VAL A 40 -7.11 -22.39 -7.60
C VAL A 40 -6.32 -21.12 -7.91
N GLU A 41 -6.17 -20.83 -9.20
CA GLU A 41 -5.35 -19.74 -9.76
C GLU A 41 -5.71 -18.34 -9.20
N HIS A 42 -6.96 -18.13 -8.75
CA HIS A 42 -7.42 -16.86 -8.16
C HIS A 42 -7.25 -16.76 -6.63
N LEU A 43 -6.87 -17.83 -5.93
CA LEU A 43 -6.62 -17.83 -4.48
C LEU A 43 -5.12 -17.75 -4.12
N SER A 44 -4.25 -17.79 -5.13
CA SER A 44 -2.82 -17.47 -5.05
C SER A 44 -2.51 -16.03 -4.57
N TRP A 45 -3.52 -15.19 -4.35
CA TRP A 45 -3.37 -13.82 -3.89
C TRP A 45 -3.20 -13.69 -2.36
N LEU A 46 -3.58 -14.70 -1.58
CA LEU A 46 -3.33 -14.75 -0.14
C LEU A 46 -1.99 -15.43 0.11
N GLY A 47 -0.93 -14.64 0.24
CA GLY A 47 0.47 -15.05 0.39
C GLY A 47 0.81 -15.97 1.57
N LEU A 48 0.32 -17.21 1.54
CA LEU A 48 0.68 -18.28 2.46
C LEU A 48 1.54 -19.32 1.72
N PHE A 49 2.81 -19.01 1.52
CA PHE A 49 3.82 -20.04 1.31
C PHE A 49 4.88 -19.97 2.41
N LYS A 50 4.84 -20.98 3.27
CA LYS A 50 5.85 -21.29 4.27
C LYS A 50 6.62 -22.49 3.73
N ASP A 51 7.81 -22.24 3.18
CA ASP A 51 8.70 -23.30 2.71
C ASP A 51 9.08 -24.23 3.88
N LEU A 52 8.62 -25.48 3.81
CA LEU A 52 9.17 -26.60 4.58
C LEU A 52 9.66 -27.64 3.56
N SER A 53 10.97 -27.64 3.30
CA SER A 53 11.67 -28.82 2.80
C SER A 53 12.62 -29.32 3.89
N GLU A 54 12.56 -30.62 4.17
CA GLU A 54 13.30 -31.31 5.21
C GLU A 54 14.80 -31.43 4.86
N GLY A 55 15.65 -31.21 5.85
CA GLY A 55 17.10 -31.44 5.79
C GLY A 55 17.89 -30.53 6.74
N THR A 56 18.09 -30.96 7.99
CA THR A 56 18.99 -30.29 8.96
C THR A 56 20.47 -30.53 8.58
N PRO A 57 21.40 -29.57 8.81
CA PRO A 57 21.64 -28.96 10.11
C PRO A 57 21.55 -27.43 10.15
N LYS A 58 21.01 -26.92 11.27
CA LYS A 58 21.02 -25.49 11.63
C LYS A 58 22.47 -24.99 11.81
N PRO A 59 22.71 -23.71 11.46
CA PRO A 59 22.84 -22.70 12.51
C PRO A 59 22.06 -21.41 12.23
N SER A 60 21.47 -20.85 13.31
CA SER A 60 20.99 -19.45 13.58
C SER A 60 20.25 -18.61 12.49
N PRO A 61 19.14 -17.91 12.83
CA PRO A 61 18.23 -17.25 11.87
C PRO A 61 18.60 -15.81 11.48
N PHE A 62 19.88 -15.43 11.53
CA PHE A 62 20.31 -14.07 11.18
C PHE A 62 21.44 -14.08 10.17
N TYR A 63 21.20 -13.38 9.06
CA TYR A 63 22.13 -13.05 7.97
C TYR A 63 22.81 -14.23 7.29
N HIS A 64 22.41 -14.54 6.05
CA HIS A 64 23.35 -14.84 4.96
C HIS A 64 22.68 -14.50 3.62
N LYS A 65 23.28 -13.56 2.88
CA LYS A 65 22.94 -13.22 1.49
C LYS A 65 22.98 -14.47 0.62
N ARG A 66 21.83 -15.02 0.23
CA ARG A 66 21.74 -15.86 -0.96
C ARG A 66 21.36 -14.96 -2.13
N THR A 67 22.37 -14.38 -2.77
CA THR A 67 22.21 -13.78 -4.09
C THR A 67 21.78 -14.90 -5.02
N LEU A 68 20.49 -14.99 -5.34
CA LEU A 68 19.99 -15.88 -6.39
C LEU A 68 20.59 -15.40 -7.71
N HIS A 69 21.72 -15.96 -8.11
CA HIS A 69 22.26 -15.75 -9.45
C HIS A 69 21.30 -16.39 -10.45
N LYS A 70 20.61 -15.54 -11.23
CA LYS A 70 19.83 -15.96 -12.39
C LYS A 70 20.76 -16.65 -13.38
N THR A 71 20.30 -17.75 -13.97
CA THR A 71 21.06 -18.46 -15.00
C THR A 71 21.10 -17.64 -16.29
N ARG A 72 22.17 -17.79 -17.09
CA ARG A 72 22.32 -17.08 -18.37
C ARG A 72 21.11 -17.27 -19.30
N LYS A 73 20.51 -18.47 -19.30
CA LYS A 73 19.29 -18.78 -20.05
C LYS A 73 18.06 -18.00 -19.56
N GLU A 74 17.94 -17.77 -18.25
CA GLU A 74 16.85 -16.94 -17.72
C GLU A 74 17.03 -15.46 -18.08
N CYS A 75 18.26 -14.96 -18.10
CA CYS A 75 18.55 -13.60 -18.57
C CYS A 75 18.28 -13.45 -20.08
N GLU A 76 18.70 -14.42 -20.90
CA GLU A 76 18.46 -14.44 -22.35
C GLU A 76 16.96 -14.56 -22.67
N HIS A 77 16.20 -15.37 -21.94
CA HIS A 77 14.75 -15.48 -22.12
C HIS A 77 14.00 -14.19 -21.71
N VAL A 78 14.44 -13.51 -20.65
CA VAL A 78 13.90 -12.19 -20.27
C VAL A 78 14.22 -11.15 -21.33
N ARG A 79 15.41 -11.18 -21.91
CA ARG A 79 15.84 -10.29 -23.00
C ARG A 79 15.02 -10.51 -24.26
N GLU A 80 14.76 -11.77 -24.63
CA GLU A 80 13.96 -12.12 -25.80
C GLU A 80 12.49 -11.67 -25.65
N LYS A 81 11.90 -11.85 -24.45
CA LYS A 81 10.59 -11.27 -24.13
C LYS A 81 10.61 -9.74 -24.17
N PHE A 82 11.63 -9.10 -23.59
CA PHE A 82 11.76 -7.64 -23.60
C PHE A 82 11.86 -7.07 -25.03
N LEU A 83 12.60 -7.73 -25.93
CA LEU A 83 12.70 -7.34 -27.33
C LEU A 83 11.37 -7.52 -28.08
N GLN A 84 10.63 -8.60 -27.82
CA GLN A 84 9.26 -8.77 -28.34
C GLN A 84 8.27 -7.73 -27.77
N MET A 85 8.53 -7.23 -26.56
CA MET A 85 7.76 -6.16 -25.92
C MET A 85 8.10 -4.78 -26.46
N SER A 86 9.29 -4.59 -27.04
CA SER A 86 9.75 -3.32 -27.64
C SER A 86 9.13 -2.98 -28.99
N SER A 87 8.35 -3.91 -29.57
CA SER A 87 7.65 -3.77 -30.85
C SER A 87 6.13 -3.59 -30.72
N LEU A 88 5.62 -3.34 -29.51
CA LEU A 88 4.18 -3.21 -29.23
C LEU A 88 3.71 -1.76 -29.45
N GLU A 89 3.09 -1.48 -30.60
CA GLU A 89 2.47 -0.18 -30.85
C GLU A 89 1.26 0.05 -29.92
N ILE A 90 1.37 1.07 -29.05
CA ILE A 90 0.25 1.56 -28.22
C ILE A 90 -0.65 2.42 -29.10
N SER A 91 -1.96 2.16 -29.09
CA SER A 91 -2.94 2.92 -29.87
C SER A 91 -3.02 4.38 -29.42
N GLU A 92 -3.43 5.27 -30.33
CA GLU A 92 -3.52 6.71 -30.04
C GLU A 92 -4.56 7.00 -28.95
N GLU A 93 -5.64 6.23 -28.88
CA GLU A 93 -6.67 6.35 -27.85
C GLU A 93 -6.08 6.08 -26.46
N VAL A 94 -5.24 5.04 -26.32
CA VAL A 94 -4.56 4.74 -25.05
C VAL A 94 -3.58 5.86 -24.71
N ARG A 95 -2.82 6.39 -25.68
CA ARG A 95 -1.89 7.52 -25.43
C ARG A 95 -2.61 8.76 -24.93
N GLN A 96 -3.79 9.06 -25.46
CA GLN A 96 -4.58 10.20 -25.00
C GLN A 96 -5.17 9.94 -23.61
N TYR A 97 -5.64 8.72 -23.34
CA TYR A 97 -6.15 8.34 -22.01
C TYR A 97 -5.05 8.35 -20.93
N LEU A 98 -3.81 8.01 -21.27
CA LEU A 98 -2.67 8.11 -20.34
C LEU A 98 -2.35 9.54 -19.89
N LYS A 99 -2.76 10.54 -20.67
CA LYS A 99 -2.57 11.95 -20.32
C LYS A 99 -3.59 12.42 -19.27
N THR A 100 -4.53 11.57 -18.86
CA THR A 100 -5.58 11.91 -17.88
C THR A 100 -5.35 11.22 -16.53
N PRO A 101 -5.75 11.86 -15.41
CA PRO A 101 -5.67 11.27 -14.07
C PRO A 101 -6.70 10.14 -13.87
N THR A 102 -7.66 10.02 -14.78
CA THR A 102 -8.71 9.01 -14.77
C THR A 102 -8.27 7.65 -15.32
N PHE A 103 -7.00 7.50 -15.71
CA PHE A 103 -6.47 6.24 -16.23
C PHE A 103 -6.62 5.09 -15.22
N ASP A 104 -7.25 4.00 -15.68
CA ASP A 104 -7.42 2.79 -14.90
C ASP A 104 -6.15 1.93 -14.92
N ASN A 105 -5.48 1.86 -13.77
CA ASN A 105 -4.26 1.09 -13.57
C ASN A 105 -4.53 -0.40 -13.25
N TRP A 106 -5.79 -0.79 -13.01
CA TRP A 106 -6.20 -2.18 -12.78
C TRP A 106 -6.45 -2.93 -14.07
N TYR A 107 -6.77 -2.22 -15.15
CA TYR A 107 -6.92 -2.82 -16.45
C TYR A 107 -5.66 -3.62 -16.79
N ASP A 108 -5.83 -4.93 -16.94
CA ASP A 108 -4.75 -5.88 -17.20
C ASP A 108 -4.27 -5.70 -18.64
N PHE A 109 -3.52 -4.62 -18.87
CA PHE A 109 -2.54 -4.59 -19.93
C PHE A 109 -1.69 -5.84 -19.71
N LYS A 110 -1.84 -6.83 -20.60
CA LYS A 110 -0.99 -8.03 -20.64
C LYS A 110 0.42 -7.57 -20.31
N LYS A 111 1.11 -8.33 -19.45
CA LYS A 111 2.47 -8.08 -18.93
C LYS A 111 3.44 -7.39 -19.92
N ASP A 112 3.22 -7.64 -21.20
CA ASP A 112 3.91 -7.13 -22.37
C ASP A 112 3.74 -5.61 -22.68
N GLN A 113 2.64 -4.96 -22.27
CA GLN A 113 2.35 -3.55 -22.58
C GLN A 113 2.86 -2.53 -21.53
N LYS A 114 3.13 -2.96 -20.28
CA LYS A 114 3.60 -2.07 -19.20
C LYS A 114 5.02 -1.51 -19.40
N THR A 115 5.82 -2.15 -20.24
CA THR A 115 7.24 -1.78 -20.43
C THR A 115 7.42 -0.85 -21.63
N HIS A 116 6.59 -0.98 -22.67
CA HIS A 116 6.58 -0.08 -23.84
C HIS A 116 6.01 1.31 -23.52
N TYR A 117 5.23 1.41 -22.43
CA TYR A 117 4.64 2.63 -21.88
C TYR A 117 5.66 3.77 -21.69
N TRP A 118 6.87 3.45 -21.21
CA TRP A 118 7.82 4.44 -20.68
C TRP A 118 8.78 5.02 -21.73
N TRP A 119 9.02 4.30 -22.82
CA TRP A 119 10.05 4.64 -23.82
C TRP A 119 9.52 5.47 -24.99
N ASN A 120 8.20 5.47 -25.19
CA ASN A 120 7.51 6.24 -26.24
C ASN A 120 6.73 7.44 -25.67
N LEU A 121 7.20 7.99 -24.55
CA LEU A 121 6.73 9.29 -24.11
C LEU A 121 7.34 10.33 -25.05
N GLU A 122 6.51 10.96 -25.89
CA GLU A 122 6.83 12.07 -26.81
C GLU A 122 7.46 13.32 -26.11
N LEU A 123 7.87 13.18 -24.85
CA LEU A 123 8.42 14.19 -23.97
C LEU A 123 9.92 14.43 -24.18
N LEU A 124 10.67 13.43 -24.65
CA LEU A 124 12.13 13.51 -24.78
C LEU A 124 12.51 13.57 -26.27
N LYS A 125 12.72 14.78 -26.81
CA LYS A 125 13.20 14.99 -28.20
C LYS A 125 14.71 14.75 -28.38
N THR A 126 15.41 14.34 -27.34
CA THR A 126 16.86 14.05 -27.37
C THR A 126 17.09 12.56 -27.68
N PRO A 127 18.19 12.22 -28.38
CA PRO A 127 18.52 10.83 -28.71
C PRO A 127 18.95 10.09 -27.44
N PHE A 128 17.99 9.64 -26.65
CA PHE A 128 18.20 8.57 -25.68
C PHE A 128 18.40 7.28 -26.47
N ASP A 129 19.39 6.49 -26.08
CA ASP A 129 19.67 5.23 -26.74
C ASP A 129 18.58 4.20 -26.37
N PRO A 130 17.68 3.83 -27.30
CA PRO A 130 16.63 2.85 -27.03
C PRO A 130 17.19 1.43 -26.81
N ALA A 131 18.48 1.20 -27.06
CA ALA A 131 19.16 -0.07 -26.86
C ALA A 131 19.76 -0.25 -25.46
N GLY A 132 19.59 0.73 -24.55
CA GLY A 132 19.81 0.51 -23.12
C GLY A 132 18.73 -0.43 -22.60
N GLU A 133 19.11 -1.66 -22.24
CA GLU A 133 18.20 -2.61 -21.59
C GLU A 133 17.58 -1.91 -20.37
N GLY A 134 16.30 -1.57 -20.46
CA GLY A 134 15.57 -0.98 -19.34
C GLY A 134 15.81 -1.81 -18.07
N PRO A 135 15.79 -1.18 -16.88
CA PRO A 135 16.23 -1.79 -15.64
C PRO A 135 15.71 -3.21 -15.54
N SER A 136 16.63 -4.15 -15.73
CA SER A 136 16.34 -5.58 -15.78
C SER A 136 15.62 -5.91 -14.48
N GLN A 137 14.29 -6.05 -14.54
CA GLN A 137 13.42 -6.21 -13.38
C GLN A 137 14.00 -7.31 -12.50
N GLN A 138 14.68 -6.86 -11.44
CA GLN A 138 15.03 -7.68 -10.31
C GLN A 138 13.69 -7.90 -9.65
N ARG A 139 13.01 -8.99 -10.07
CA ARG A 139 11.67 -9.43 -9.65
C ARG A 139 11.29 -8.86 -8.28
N GLN A 140 10.57 -7.74 -8.24
CA GLN A 140 9.61 -7.50 -7.16
C GLN A 140 8.47 -8.49 -7.42
N LYS A 141 8.64 -9.72 -6.92
CA LYS A 141 7.54 -10.67 -6.76
C LYS A 141 6.71 -10.22 -5.56
N SER A 142 6.05 -9.07 -5.67
CA SER A 142 5.15 -8.58 -4.62
C SER A 142 4.20 -7.52 -5.20
N ALA A 143 3.12 -7.25 -4.49
CA ALA A 143 2.11 -6.23 -4.79
C ALA A 143 2.69 -4.80 -5.02
N ALA A 144 3.99 -4.58 -4.75
CA ALA A 144 4.71 -3.31 -4.86
C ALA A 144 4.94 -2.76 -6.29
N ALA A 145 4.75 -3.56 -7.35
CA ALA A 145 4.93 -3.07 -8.72
C ALA A 145 3.74 -2.22 -9.24
N LYS A 146 2.56 -2.37 -8.63
CA LYS A 146 1.35 -1.64 -9.05
C LYS A 146 1.31 -0.18 -8.52
N PRO A 147 1.74 0.13 -7.28
CA PRO A 147 1.83 1.51 -6.79
C PRO A 147 2.74 2.38 -7.66
N GLN A 148 3.95 1.89 -7.97
CA GLN A 148 4.92 2.61 -8.81
C GLN A 148 4.33 3.00 -10.18
N THR A 149 3.56 2.12 -10.82
CA THR A 149 2.89 2.44 -12.09
C THR A 149 1.79 3.49 -11.96
N CYS A 150 1.10 3.56 -10.83
CA CYS A 150 0.06 4.58 -10.59
C CYS A 150 0.67 5.97 -10.40
N VAL A 151 1.74 6.06 -9.59
CA VAL A 151 2.42 7.33 -9.28
C VAL A 151 3.06 7.92 -10.52
N SER A 152 3.73 7.09 -11.31
CA SER A 152 4.39 7.51 -12.53
C SER A 152 3.38 7.87 -13.64
N ALA A 153 2.25 7.16 -13.75
CA ALA A 153 1.15 7.56 -14.63
C ALA A 153 0.52 8.89 -14.20
N GLN A 154 0.31 9.09 -12.89
CA GLN A 154 -0.19 10.36 -12.37
C GLN A 154 0.77 11.52 -12.67
N MET A 155 2.07 11.31 -12.46
CA MET A 155 3.09 12.30 -12.77
C MET A 155 3.05 12.69 -14.25
N TYR A 156 2.94 11.70 -15.13
CA TYR A 156 2.80 11.94 -16.56
C TYR A 156 1.53 12.75 -16.87
N GLY A 157 0.36 12.37 -16.35
CA GLY A 157 -0.87 13.12 -16.51
C GLY A 157 -0.78 14.56 -16.02
N LEU A 158 -0.16 14.78 -14.85
CA LEU A 158 0.08 16.12 -14.31
C LEU A 158 0.96 16.97 -15.23
N ILE A 159 2.06 16.42 -15.75
CA ILE A 159 2.96 17.11 -16.70
C ILE A 159 2.19 17.62 -17.92
N TRP A 160 1.25 16.84 -18.44
CA TRP A 160 0.42 17.23 -19.58
C TRP A 160 -0.67 18.23 -19.20
N LEU A 161 -1.45 17.97 -18.16
CA LEU A 161 -2.55 18.83 -17.72
C LEU A 161 -2.10 20.24 -17.35
N THR A 162 -0.91 20.36 -16.76
CA THR A 162 -0.35 21.63 -16.30
C THR A 162 0.60 22.28 -17.31
N ASP A 163 0.78 21.65 -18.47
CA ASP A 163 1.70 22.05 -19.54
C ASP A 163 3.14 22.33 -19.04
N LEU A 164 3.65 21.48 -18.15
CA LEU A 164 5.02 21.64 -17.62
C LEU A 164 6.09 21.45 -18.70
N ARG A 165 5.74 20.80 -19.81
CA ARG A 165 6.64 20.54 -20.94
C ARG A 165 7.12 21.82 -21.63
N THR A 166 6.34 22.90 -21.54
CA THR A 166 6.69 24.22 -22.10
C THR A 166 7.31 25.14 -21.04
N LYS A 167 7.17 24.80 -19.75
CA LYS A 167 7.58 25.62 -18.61
C LYS A 167 8.86 25.15 -17.92
N MET A 168 9.20 23.86 -18.06
CA MET A 168 10.36 23.24 -17.46
C MET A 168 11.24 22.60 -18.53
N ASP A 169 12.53 22.44 -18.23
CA ASP A 169 13.45 21.81 -19.16
C ASP A 169 13.35 20.29 -19.14
N THR A 170 13.93 19.65 -20.15
CA THR A 170 13.89 18.19 -20.31
C THR A 170 14.52 17.44 -19.12
N ILE A 171 15.49 18.05 -18.43
CA ILE A 171 16.16 17.44 -17.27
C ILE A 171 15.21 17.41 -16.07
N ASP A 172 14.45 18.49 -15.84
CA ASP A 172 13.42 18.54 -14.80
C ASP A 172 12.34 17.48 -15.04
N LEU A 173 11.86 17.33 -16.28
CA LEU A 173 10.87 16.30 -16.63
C LEU A 173 11.41 14.88 -16.38
N LEU A 174 12.68 14.65 -16.72
CA LEU A 174 13.35 13.37 -16.52
C LEU A 174 13.52 13.04 -15.03
N ILE A 175 13.87 14.03 -14.21
CA ILE A 175 13.92 13.91 -12.74
C ILE A 175 12.56 13.47 -12.21
N MET A 176 11.49 14.18 -12.59
CA MET A 176 10.13 13.89 -12.11
C MET A 176 9.68 12.46 -12.46
N LEU A 177 9.83 12.06 -13.72
CA LEU A 177 9.41 10.74 -14.20
C LEU A 177 10.26 9.62 -13.57
N THR A 178 11.59 9.78 -13.54
CA THR A 178 12.47 8.77 -12.94
C THR A 178 12.20 8.62 -11.45
N SER A 179 12.02 9.73 -10.73
CA SER A 179 11.71 9.69 -9.30
C SER A 179 10.37 8.99 -9.04
N ALA A 180 9.34 9.29 -9.83
CA ALA A 180 8.03 8.63 -9.69
C ALA A 180 8.11 7.11 -9.90
N VAL A 181 8.94 6.63 -10.82
CA VAL A 181 9.18 5.18 -11.02
C VAL A 181 9.96 4.57 -9.87
N CYS A 182 10.93 5.30 -9.30
CA CYS A 182 11.90 4.77 -8.34
C CYS A 182 11.55 4.98 -6.87
N HIS A 183 10.56 5.79 -6.52
CA HIS A 183 10.37 6.29 -5.16
C HIS A 183 10.15 5.21 -4.09
N ASP A 184 9.58 4.06 -4.47
CA ASP A 184 9.21 2.94 -3.56
C ASP A 184 9.96 1.63 -3.87
N LEU A 185 11.18 1.72 -4.44
CA LEU A 185 11.97 0.55 -4.80
C LEU A 185 12.36 -0.29 -3.57
N ASP A 186 12.11 -1.60 -3.62
CA ASP A 186 12.38 -2.54 -2.52
C ASP A 186 11.61 -2.21 -1.20
N HIS A 187 10.44 -1.59 -1.29
CA HIS A 187 9.53 -1.46 -0.14
C HIS A 187 9.05 -2.84 0.34
N LYS A 188 9.08 -3.06 1.67
CA LYS A 188 8.83 -4.36 2.31
C LYS A 188 7.48 -4.46 3.02
N GLY A 189 6.65 -3.43 2.91
CA GLY A 189 5.31 -3.39 3.51
C GLY A 189 5.28 -2.97 4.99
N TYR A 190 6.33 -2.32 5.47
CA TYR A 190 6.41 -1.79 6.83
C TYR A 190 7.04 -0.40 6.80
N ASN A 191 6.35 0.59 7.35
CA ASN A 191 6.74 2.00 7.30
C ASN A 191 7.97 2.35 8.17
N ASN A 192 8.43 3.59 8.09
CA ASN A 192 9.57 4.09 8.86
C ASN A 192 9.41 3.93 10.38
N ALA A 193 8.19 4.10 10.93
CA ALA A 193 7.95 3.94 12.37
C ALA A 193 8.24 2.50 12.83
N TYR A 194 7.83 1.50 12.05
CA TYR A 194 8.19 0.11 12.30
C TYR A 194 9.71 -0.10 12.20
N GLN A 195 10.35 0.40 11.13
CA GLN A 195 11.80 0.22 10.95
C GLN A 195 12.58 0.69 12.17
N ILE A 196 12.22 1.88 12.68
CA ILE A 196 12.87 2.53 13.84
C ILE A 196 12.57 1.77 15.13
N ASN A 197 11.29 1.50 15.41
CA ASN A 197 10.87 0.82 16.65
C ASN A 197 11.45 -0.59 16.75
N ALA A 198 11.47 -1.34 15.64
CA ALA A 198 12.04 -2.68 15.56
C ALA A 198 13.57 -2.67 15.41
N ARG A 199 14.21 -1.49 15.31
CA ARG A 199 15.66 -1.31 15.13
C ARG A 199 16.22 -2.16 13.99
N THR A 200 15.53 -2.15 12.85
CA THR A 200 15.92 -2.96 11.70
C THR A 200 17.25 -2.51 11.13
N GLU A 201 17.84 -3.34 10.27
CA GLU A 201 19.08 -3.01 9.56
C GLU A 201 18.97 -1.69 8.77
N LEU A 202 17.78 -1.36 8.23
CA LEU A 202 17.56 -0.11 7.51
C LEU A 202 17.59 1.09 8.46
N ALA A 203 16.89 1.01 9.60
CA ALA A 203 16.92 2.07 10.61
C ALA A 203 18.33 2.33 11.14
N LEU A 204 19.08 1.27 11.45
CA LEU A 204 20.48 1.37 11.88
C LEU A 204 21.40 1.93 10.79
N ARG A 205 21.23 1.51 9.53
CA ARG A 205 22.04 1.99 8.40
C ARG A 205 21.83 3.48 8.15
N TYR A 206 20.59 3.95 8.25
CA TYR A 206 20.21 5.33 7.93
C TYR A 206 20.03 6.20 9.18
N ASN A 207 20.42 5.69 10.35
CA ASN A 207 20.40 6.41 11.63
C ASN A 207 19.04 7.06 11.91
N ASP A 208 17.96 6.30 11.68
CA ASP A 208 16.56 6.71 11.87
C ASP A 208 16.09 7.90 10.99
N ILE A 209 16.91 8.39 10.05
CA ILE A 209 16.56 9.50 9.16
C ILE A 209 16.01 8.95 7.85
N SER A 210 14.70 9.07 7.64
CA SER A 210 13.98 8.57 6.44
C SER A 210 14.51 7.21 5.94
N PRO A 211 14.53 6.12 6.77
CA PRO A 211 15.22 4.88 6.41
C PRO A 211 14.75 4.26 5.09
N LEU A 212 13.46 4.27 4.82
CA LEU A 212 12.89 3.70 3.61
C LEU A 212 13.23 4.54 2.38
N GLU A 213 12.99 5.85 2.42
CA GLU A 213 13.21 6.72 1.26
C GLU A 213 14.69 6.78 0.87
N ASN A 214 15.60 6.74 1.85
CA ASN A 214 17.03 6.59 1.59
C ASN A 214 17.36 5.23 0.94
N HIS A 215 16.71 4.15 1.39
CA HIS A 215 16.88 2.82 0.80
C HIS A 215 16.37 2.77 -0.65
N HIS A 216 15.18 3.28 -0.92
CA HIS A 216 14.59 3.36 -2.26
C HIS A 216 15.51 4.11 -3.22
N CYS A 217 16.04 5.26 -2.78
CA CYS A 217 16.97 6.04 -3.56
C CYS A 217 18.31 5.31 -3.79
N ALA A 218 18.85 4.65 -2.77
CA ALA A 218 20.09 3.88 -2.89
C ALA A 218 19.94 2.72 -3.89
N VAL A 219 18.84 1.97 -3.82
CA VAL A 219 18.51 0.89 -4.78
C VAL A 219 18.34 1.44 -6.19
N ALA A 220 17.67 2.58 -6.36
CA ALA A 220 17.50 3.23 -7.66
C ALA A 220 18.86 3.47 -8.33
N PHE A 221 19.82 4.06 -7.61
CA PHE A 221 21.14 4.32 -8.18
C PHE A 221 22.01 3.06 -8.29
N GLU A 222 21.85 2.05 -7.44
CA GLU A 222 22.51 0.75 -7.65
C GLU A 222 22.08 0.12 -8.99
N ILE A 223 20.80 0.28 -9.36
CA ILE A 223 20.28 -0.18 -10.65
C ILE A 223 20.83 0.67 -11.79
N LEU A 224 20.77 2.00 -11.67
CA LEU A 224 21.16 2.95 -12.72
C LEU A 224 22.67 3.02 -12.97
N GLU A 225 23.51 2.63 -12.01
CA GLU A 225 24.97 2.55 -12.19
C GLU A 225 25.41 1.29 -12.97
N LYS A 226 24.52 0.31 -13.18
CA LYS A 226 24.83 -0.87 -14.00
C LYS A 226 24.85 -0.46 -15.48
N PRO A 227 25.92 -0.71 -16.25
CA PRO A 227 26.07 -0.21 -17.63
C PRO A 227 24.90 -0.53 -18.57
N GLN A 228 24.29 -1.70 -18.38
CA GLN A 228 23.14 -2.15 -19.16
C GLN A 228 21.84 -1.38 -18.85
N ASN A 229 21.67 -0.93 -17.60
CA ASN A 229 20.46 -0.25 -17.10
C ASN A 229 20.63 1.28 -17.02
N ASN A 230 21.82 1.80 -17.30
CA ASN A 230 22.14 3.22 -17.15
C ASN A 230 21.52 4.05 -18.28
N ILE A 231 20.30 4.53 -18.04
CA ILE A 231 19.58 5.42 -18.96
C ILE A 231 20.25 6.80 -19.10
N PHE A 232 21.19 7.15 -18.22
CA PHE A 232 21.91 8.42 -18.21
C PHE A 232 23.33 8.32 -18.79
N ARG A 233 23.74 7.15 -19.31
CA ARG A 233 25.13 6.89 -19.74
C ARG A 233 25.70 7.86 -20.77
N ASN A 234 24.83 8.45 -21.59
CA ASN A 234 25.20 9.38 -22.66
C ASN A 234 25.08 10.85 -22.24
N LEU A 235 24.72 11.14 -20.98
CA LEU A 235 24.57 12.50 -20.49
C LEU A 235 25.91 13.08 -20.00
N PRO A 236 26.15 14.38 -20.22
CA PRO A 236 27.27 15.09 -19.61
C PRO A 236 27.27 14.97 -18.07
N ALA A 237 28.46 15.00 -17.46
CA ALA A 237 28.63 14.81 -16.02
C ALA A 237 27.89 15.86 -15.17
N ASP A 238 27.79 17.10 -15.66
CA ASP A 238 27.04 18.18 -15.01
C ASP A 238 25.53 17.91 -15.00
N GLN A 239 24.99 17.40 -16.12
CA GLN A 239 23.59 17.00 -16.21
C GLN A 239 23.29 15.78 -15.33
N TYR A 240 24.18 14.77 -15.33
CA TYR A 240 24.04 13.61 -14.43
C TYR A 240 24.01 14.04 -12.97
N LYS A 241 24.90 14.96 -12.56
CA LYS A 241 24.93 15.49 -11.19
C LYS A 241 23.60 16.16 -10.83
N ARG A 242 23.05 16.99 -11.73
CA ARG A 242 21.75 17.65 -11.54
C ARG A 242 20.61 16.63 -11.42
N ILE A 243 20.57 15.64 -12.30
CA ILE A 243 19.57 14.56 -12.28
C ILE A 243 19.64 13.81 -10.97
N ARG A 244 20.84 13.41 -10.56
CA ARG A 244 21.05 12.68 -9.31
C ARG A 244 20.57 13.47 -8.11
N GLU A 245 20.95 14.74 -8.00
CA GLU A 245 20.51 15.63 -6.93
C GLU A 245 18.99 15.79 -6.90
N GLY A 246 18.37 16.00 -8.06
CA GLY A 246 16.92 16.17 -8.18
C GLY A 246 16.14 14.91 -7.80
N ILE A 247 16.60 13.73 -8.24
CA ILE A 247 15.96 12.45 -7.90
C ILE A 247 16.06 12.18 -6.39
N ILE A 248 17.23 12.42 -5.79
CA ILE A 248 17.40 12.27 -4.34
C ILE A 248 16.41 13.17 -3.59
N LYS A 249 16.30 14.45 -3.97
CA LYS A 249 15.35 15.39 -3.36
C LYS A 249 13.90 14.93 -3.50
N CYS A 250 13.50 14.46 -4.69
CA CYS A 250 12.13 14.03 -4.94
C CYS A 250 11.78 12.76 -4.16
N ILE A 251 12.64 11.74 -4.15
CA ILE A 251 12.38 10.50 -3.41
C ILE A 251 12.38 10.76 -1.91
N LEU A 252 13.33 11.53 -1.36
CA LEU A 252 13.33 11.84 0.07
C LEU A 252 12.16 12.74 0.52
N ALA A 253 11.47 13.38 -0.42
CA ALA A 253 10.28 14.19 -0.18
C ALA A 253 9.00 13.36 -0.05
N THR A 254 8.97 12.10 -0.48
CA THR A 254 7.79 11.23 -0.32
C THR A 254 7.56 10.85 1.15
N ASP A 255 8.61 10.88 1.98
CA ASP A 255 8.51 10.73 3.44
C ASP A 255 7.43 11.68 4.01
N MET A 256 6.37 11.08 4.56
CA MET A 256 5.22 11.82 5.07
C MET A 256 5.52 12.59 6.35
N THR A 257 6.62 12.30 7.05
CA THR A 257 7.08 13.13 8.19
C THR A 257 7.49 14.55 7.75
N LYS A 258 7.93 14.71 6.50
CA LYS A 258 8.32 16.01 5.91
C LYS A 258 7.18 16.74 5.21
N HIS A 259 5.98 16.17 5.21
CA HIS A 259 4.85 16.69 4.42
C HIS A 259 4.55 18.16 4.70
N ASN A 260 4.40 18.52 5.98
CA ASN A 260 4.06 19.88 6.39
C ASN A 260 5.20 20.87 6.11
N GLU A 261 6.46 20.47 6.29
CA GLU A 261 7.62 21.31 5.99
C GLU A 261 7.63 21.69 4.51
N ILE A 262 7.51 20.70 3.62
CA ILE A 262 7.53 20.89 2.17
C ILE A 262 6.31 21.70 1.72
N LEU A 263 5.12 21.39 2.23
CA LEU A 263 3.90 22.13 1.91
C LEU A 263 3.99 23.60 2.33
N ASN A 264 4.48 23.88 3.54
CA ASN A 264 4.65 25.25 4.02
C ASN A 264 5.68 26.02 3.20
N LYS A 265 6.77 25.35 2.80
CA LYS A 265 7.75 25.95 1.89
C LYS A 265 7.11 26.29 0.55
N PHE A 266 6.29 25.41 -0.02
CA PHE A 266 5.56 25.68 -1.27
C PHE A 266 4.60 26.86 -1.13
N LYS A 267 3.79 26.89 -0.07
CA LYS A 267 2.89 28.03 0.24
C LYS A 267 3.64 29.35 0.30
N SER A 268 4.83 29.36 0.90
CA SER A 268 5.64 30.58 1.05
C SER A 268 6.15 31.14 -0.29
N ILE A 269 6.43 30.29 -1.27
CA ILE A 269 6.92 30.71 -2.59
C ILE A 269 5.80 30.98 -3.59
N LEU A 270 4.58 30.47 -3.34
CA LEU A 270 3.46 30.49 -4.28
C LEU A 270 3.09 31.90 -4.79
N PRO A 271 3.03 32.96 -3.96
CA PRO A 271 2.67 34.31 -4.42
C PRO A 271 3.67 34.93 -5.41
N ALA A 272 4.92 34.45 -5.41
CA ALA A 272 6.00 34.94 -6.25
C ALA A 272 6.67 33.79 -7.03
N PHE A 273 5.89 32.75 -7.35
CA PHE A 273 6.41 31.57 -8.01
C PHE A 273 7.01 31.92 -9.37
N ASP A 274 8.16 31.30 -9.69
CA ASP A 274 8.93 31.61 -10.89
C ASP A 274 9.57 30.34 -11.44
N PHE A 275 9.25 30.00 -12.70
CA PHE A 275 9.79 28.83 -13.40
C PHE A 275 11.27 28.98 -13.78
N THR A 276 11.83 30.18 -13.73
CA THR A 276 13.28 30.40 -13.94
C THR A 276 14.09 30.16 -12.67
N ASN A 277 13.46 30.23 -11.50
CA ASN A 277 14.11 30.03 -10.22
C ASN A 277 14.27 28.53 -9.89
N LYS A 278 15.52 28.08 -9.71
CA LYS A 278 15.85 26.69 -9.41
C LYS A 278 15.19 26.19 -8.12
N ASP A 279 15.18 26.98 -7.05
CA ASP A 279 14.63 26.55 -5.76
C ASP A 279 13.11 26.45 -5.82
N HIS A 280 12.45 27.32 -6.60
CA HIS A 280 11.01 27.22 -6.84
C HIS A 280 10.67 25.95 -7.61
N LYS A 281 11.45 25.64 -8.67
CA LYS A 281 11.31 24.37 -9.42
C LYS A 281 11.56 23.14 -8.56
N ASP A 282 12.61 23.14 -7.73
CA ASP A 282 12.91 22.03 -6.83
C ASP A 282 11.74 21.76 -5.87
N VAL A 283 11.14 22.81 -5.29
CA VAL A 283 9.96 22.67 -4.42
C VAL A 283 8.74 22.20 -5.21
N LEU A 284 8.51 22.72 -6.41
CA LEU A 284 7.40 22.26 -7.25
C LEU A 284 7.53 20.77 -7.60
N MET A 285 8.73 20.29 -7.97
CA MET A 285 8.95 18.86 -8.26
C MET A 285 8.68 17.98 -7.03
N MET A 286 9.08 18.43 -5.83
CA MET A 286 8.74 17.76 -4.57
C MET A 286 7.22 17.72 -4.33
N ILE A 287 6.50 18.81 -4.61
CA ILE A 287 5.03 18.82 -4.49
C ILE A 287 4.39 17.88 -5.50
N LEU A 288 4.83 17.89 -6.76
CA LEU A 288 4.28 17.04 -7.82
C LEU A 288 4.47 15.55 -7.52
N ILE A 289 5.64 15.12 -7.05
CA ILE A 289 5.84 13.71 -6.68
C ILE A 289 4.97 13.32 -5.50
N LYS A 290 4.83 14.20 -4.49
CA LYS A 290 3.93 13.94 -3.37
C LYS A 290 2.48 13.84 -3.82
N VAL A 291 2.01 14.76 -4.67
CA VAL A 291 0.65 14.70 -5.22
C VAL A 291 0.43 13.41 -5.99
N SER A 292 1.41 12.97 -6.79
CA SER A 292 1.35 11.72 -7.53
C SER A 292 1.34 10.48 -6.63
N ASP A 293 2.11 10.50 -5.56
CA ASP A 293 2.27 9.38 -4.63
C ASP A 293 0.96 9.06 -3.90
N ILE A 294 0.29 10.10 -3.38
CA ILE A 294 -0.95 9.96 -2.61
C ILE A 294 -2.21 10.25 -3.44
N SER A 295 -2.16 10.03 -4.77
CA SER A 295 -3.19 10.48 -5.71
C SER A 295 -4.41 9.56 -5.86
N ASN A 296 -4.45 8.42 -5.14
CA ASN A 296 -5.44 7.38 -5.41
C ASN A 296 -6.88 7.88 -5.30
N GLU A 297 -7.19 8.71 -4.31
CA GLU A 297 -8.53 9.28 -4.09
C GLU A 297 -8.93 10.36 -5.13
N ALA A 298 -8.03 10.75 -6.03
CA ALA A 298 -8.36 11.60 -7.17
C ALA A 298 -8.83 10.79 -8.39
N ARG A 299 -8.73 9.46 -8.35
CA ARG A 299 -9.17 8.55 -9.41
C ARG A 299 -10.65 8.22 -9.26
N PRO A 300 -11.30 7.70 -10.32
CA PRO A 300 -12.65 7.13 -10.19
C PRO A 300 -12.71 6.11 -9.06
N MET A 301 -13.84 6.05 -8.33
CA MET A 301 -13.99 5.23 -7.13
C MET A 301 -13.73 3.75 -7.39
N GLU A 302 -14.12 3.27 -8.56
CA GLU A 302 -13.92 1.88 -9.01
C GLU A 302 -12.42 1.52 -9.12
N VAL A 303 -11.57 2.52 -9.34
CA VAL A 303 -10.11 2.39 -9.40
C VAL A 303 -9.49 2.64 -8.02
N ALA A 304 -10.00 3.62 -7.27
CA ALA A 304 -9.45 4.04 -5.98
C ALA A 304 -9.74 3.05 -4.85
N GLU A 305 -10.94 2.46 -4.82
CA GLU A 305 -11.40 1.64 -3.70
C GLU A 305 -10.57 0.36 -3.49
N PRO A 306 -10.20 -0.40 -4.53
CA PRO A 306 -9.33 -1.57 -4.35
C PRO A 306 -7.92 -1.21 -3.83
N TRP A 307 -7.44 0.00 -4.13
CA TRP A 307 -6.16 0.49 -3.59
C TRP A 307 -6.23 0.72 -2.09
N LEU A 308 -7.34 1.30 -1.63
CA LEU A 308 -7.58 1.52 -0.22
C LEU A 308 -7.65 0.20 0.56
N ASP A 309 -8.32 -0.82 0.01
CA ASP A 309 -8.36 -2.13 0.67
C ASP A 309 -6.95 -2.76 0.78
N CYS A 310 -6.11 -2.62 -0.25
CA CYS A 310 -4.71 -3.05 -0.19
C CYS A 310 -3.92 -2.28 0.89
N LEU A 311 -4.09 -0.95 0.96
CA LEU A 311 -3.42 -0.09 1.94
C LEU A 311 -3.80 -0.47 3.37
N LEU A 312 -5.10 -0.63 3.64
CA LEU A 312 -5.58 -1.02 4.96
C LEU A 312 -5.07 -2.40 5.33
N GLN A 313 -5.02 -3.34 4.39
CA GLN A 313 -4.46 -4.66 4.64
C GLN A 313 -2.97 -4.59 5.04
N GLU A 314 -2.18 -3.73 4.39
CA GLU A 314 -0.78 -3.51 4.76
C GLU A 314 -0.65 -2.89 6.17
N PHE A 315 -1.45 -1.86 6.47
CA PHE A 315 -1.49 -1.23 7.79
C PHE A 315 -1.89 -2.20 8.89
N TYR A 316 -2.90 -3.04 8.64
CA TYR A 316 -3.33 -4.06 9.60
C TYR A 316 -2.28 -5.13 9.80
N ASN A 317 -1.59 -5.56 8.75
CA ASN A 317 -0.50 -6.52 8.87
C ASN A 317 0.63 -5.95 9.73
N GLN A 318 1.01 -4.68 9.50
CA GLN A 318 2.02 -4.03 10.32
C GLN A 318 1.59 -3.94 11.79
N SER A 319 0.39 -3.44 12.08
CA SER A 319 -0.07 -3.29 13.47
C SER A 319 -0.23 -4.62 14.21
N ASP A 320 -0.64 -5.68 13.52
CA ASP A 320 -0.69 -7.04 14.07
C ASP A 320 0.73 -7.54 14.43
N VAL A 321 1.73 -7.28 13.58
CA VAL A 321 3.13 -7.63 13.87
C VAL A 321 3.68 -6.78 15.01
N GLU A 322 3.40 -5.48 15.05
CA GLU A 322 3.79 -4.60 16.16
C GLU A 322 3.24 -5.13 17.50
N LYS A 323 1.96 -5.54 17.55
CA LYS A 323 1.34 -6.17 18.73
C LYS A 323 2.05 -7.48 19.12
N LEU A 324 2.36 -8.34 18.15
CA LEU A 324 3.01 -9.63 18.38
C LEU A 324 4.44 -9.49 18.90
N GLU A 325 5.19 -8.51 18.41
CA GLU A 325 6.58 -8.25 18.81
C GLU A 325 6.69 -7.35 20.05
N GLY A 326 5.57 -6.86 20.59
CA GLY A 326 5.54 -5.97 21.74
C GLY A 326 6.07 -4.56 21.45
N LEU A 327 5.99 -4.13 20.19
CA LEU A 327 6.37 -2.80 19.73
C LEU A 327 5.21 -1.79 19.92
N PRO A 328 5.51 -0.48 19.97
CA PRO A 328 4.47 0.55 19.94
C PRO A 328 3.62 0.41 18.68
N VAL A 329 2.31 0.22 18.85
CA VAL A 329 1.37 0.08 17.74
C VAL A 329 1.02 1.45 17.17
N THR A 330 1.14 1.60 15.86
CA THR A 330 0.79 2.84 15.16
C THR A 330 -0.73 3.07 15.23
N PRO A 331 -1.24 4.13 15.91
CA PRO A 331 -2.66 4.21 16.26
C PRO A 331 -3.64 4.23 15.08
N PHE A 332 -3.26 4.87 13.97
CA PHE A 332 -4.09 4.95 12.76
C PHE A 332 -4.00 3.70 11.86
N MET A 333 -3.23 2.70 12.26
CA MET A 333 -3.11 1.40 11.57
C MET A 333 -3.81 0.28 12.34
N ASP A 334 -4.36 0.57 13.52
CA ASP A 334 -4.95 -0.43 14.40
C ASP A 334 -6.36 -0.83 13.92
N ARG A 335 -6.49 -2.06 13.42
CA ARG A 335 -7.77 -2.60 12.92
C ARG A 335 -8.91 -2.59 13.93
N ASP A 336 -8.60 -2.55 15.22
CA ASP A 336 -9.62 -2.54 16.28
C ASP A 336 -10.22 -1.14 16.47
N LYS A 337 -9.57 -0.10 15.95
CA LYS A 337 -9.92 1.32 16.17
C LYS A 337 -10.25 2.06 14.89
N VAL A 338 -9.69 1.63 13.76
CA VAL A 338 -9.75 2.36 12.49
C VAL A 338 -10.75 1.69 11.57
N THR A 339 -11.67 2.51 11.06
CA THR A 339 -12.58 2.10 10.00
C THR A 339 -12.14 2.69 8.67
N LYS A 340 -12.48 2.03 7.56
CA LYS A 340 -12.25 2.53 6.20
C LYS A 340 -12.71 4.00 6.03
N PRO A 341 -13.94 4.40 6.40
CA PRO A 341 -14.37 5.78 6.25
C PRO A 341 -13.59 6.74 7.16
N SER A 342 -13.42 6.44 8.44
CA SER A 342 -12.74 7.35 9.38
C SER A 342 -11.28 7.60 8.99
N SER A 343 -10.61 6.58 8.43
CA SER A 343 -9.25 6.72 7.87
C SER A 343 -9.24 7.72 6.71
N GLN A 344 -10.13 7.51 5.72
CA GLN A 344 -10.12 8.33 4.52
C GLN A 344 -10.64 9.74 4.73
N THR A 345 -11.68 9.94 5.56
CA THR A 345 -12.19 11.28 5.85
C THR A 345 -11.11 12.15 6.48
N GLY A 346 -10.35 11.61 7.45
CA GLY A 346 -9.20 12.29 8.04
C GLY A 346 -8.09 12.57 7.03
N PHE A 347 -7.65 11.55 6.30
CA PHE A 347 -6.55 11.69 5.33
C PHE A 347 -6.89 12.68 4.21
N ILE A 348 -8.09 12.60 3.64
CA ILE A 348 -8.53 13.51 2.57
C ILE A 348 -8.59 14.96 3.08
N ARG A 349 -9.21 15.19 4.25
CA ARG A 349 -9.40 16.55 4.79
C ARG A 349 -8.09 17.22 5.19
N PHE A 350 -7.20 16.47 5.83
CA PHE A 350 -6.04 17.06 6.51
C PHE A 350 -4.72 16.86 5.76
N VAL A 351 -4.67 15.99 4.74
CA VAL A 351 -3.46 15.71 3.96
C VAL A 351 -3.68 16.01 2.47
N LEU A 352 -4.68 15.37 1.84
CA LEU A 352 -4.85 15.49 0.38
C LEU A 352 -5.31 16.88 -0.04
N LEU A 353 -6.45 17.35 0.48
CA LEU A 353 -7.01 18.62 0.07
C LEU A 353 -6.05 19.80 0.32
N PRO A 354 -5.38 19.93 1.48
CA PRO A 354 -4.41 21.01 1.70
C PRO A 354 -3.25 21.00 0.71
N LEU A 355 -2.75 19.82 0.31
CA LEU A 355 -1.68 19.71 -0.68
C LEU A 355 -2.18 20.04 -2.09
N PHE A 356 -3.33 19.47 -2.47
CA PHE A 356 -3.81 19.54 -3.84
C PHE A 356 -4.35 20.94 -4.16
N ILE A 357 -5.02 21.59 -3.20
CA ILE A 357 -5.53 22.97 -3.36
C ILE A 357 -4.36 23.94 -3.61
N GLU A 358 -3.24 23.82 -2.90
CA GLU A 358 -2.10 24.68 -3.14
C GLU A 358 -1.50 24.45 -4.53
N LEU A 359 -1.43 23.20 -4.99
CA LEU A 359 -1.01 22.94 -6.37
C LEU A 359 -2.01 23.53 -7.39
N ALA A 360 -3.32 23.46 -7.11
CA ALA A 360 -4.36 24.06 -7.94
C ALA A 360 -4.33 25.61 -7.94
N ASN A 361 -3.86 26.24 -6.85
CA ASN A 361 -3.63 27.68 -6.83
C ASN A 361 -2.56 28.10 -7.86
N LEU A 362 -1.55 27.24 -8.11
CA LEU A 362 -0.57 27.45 -9.19
C LEU A 362 -1.08 26.98 -10.55
N PHE A 363 -1.88 25.91 -10.60
CA PHE A 363 -2.46 25.35 -11.82
C PHE A 363 -3.98 25.17 -11.71
N PRO A 364 -4.77 26.22 -11.99
CA PRO A 364 -6.23 26.18 -11.80
C PRO A 364 -6.97 25.10 -12.59
N CYS A 365 -6.36 24.58 -13.67
CA CYS A 365 -6.93 23.45 -14.41
C CYS A 365 -7.10 22.18 -13.56
N LEU A 366 -6.37 22.05 -12.44
CA LEU A 366 -6.44 20.88 -11.57
C LEU A 366 -7.70 20.84 -10.70
N GLU A 367 -8.46 21.93 -10.56
CA GLU A 367 -9.70 21.96 -9.76
C GLU A 367 -10.67 20.86 -10.23
N GLN A 368 -10.97 20.83 -11.52
CA GLN A 368 -11.92 19.88 -12.10
C GLN A 368 -11.38 18.45 -12.20
N HIS A 369 -10.06 18.31 -12.34
CA HIS A 369 -9.42 17.02 -12.64
C HIS A 369 -8.94 16.27 -11.40
N ILE A 370 -8.72 16.96 -10.28
CA ILE A 370 -8.16 16.38 -9.06
C ILE A 370 -8.96 16.81 -7.83
N ILE A 371 -9.27 18.10 -7.65
CA ILE A 371 -9.92 18.59 -6.44
C ILE A 371 -11.37 18.11 -6.34
N ASP A 372 -12.14 18.25 -7.43
CA ASP A 372 -13.54 17.83 -7.48
C ASP A 372 -13.72 16.33 -7.24
N PRO A 373 -12.94 15.42 -7.87
CA PRO A 373 -12.94 14.00 -7.52
C PRO A 373 -12.65 13.73 -6.04
N VAL A 374 -11.63 14.38 -5.46
CA VAL A 374 -11.26 14.20 -4.05
C VAL A 374 -12.36 14.70 -3.10
N ARG A 375 -13.05 15.80 -3.45
CA ARG A 375 -14.22 16.27 -2.68
C ARG A 375 -15.38 15.27 -2.74
N LYS A 376 -15.65 14.69 -3.92
CA LYS A 376 -16.66 13.62 -4.06
C LYS A 376 -16.31 12.38 -3.24
N ALA A 377 -15.04 11.97 -3.24
CA ALA A 377 -14.56 10.88 -2.39
C ALA A 377 -14.75 11.21 -0.90
N LEU A 378 -14.45 12.44 -0.49
CA LEU A 378 -14.67 12.90 0.88
C LEU A 378 -16.14 12.81 1.30
N ASP A 379 -17.06 13.26 0.44
CA ASP A 379 -18.49 13.21 0.70
C ASP A 379 -18.96 11.74 0.81
N TYR A 380 -18.48 10.88 -0.10
CA TYR A 380 -18.76 9.44 -0.06
C TYR A 380 -18.34 8.80 1.26
N TYR A 381 -17.09 8.99 1.70
CA TYR A 381 -16.61 8.42 2.96
C TYR A 381 -17.29 9.04 4.18
N THR A 382 -17.64 10.35 4.12
CA THR A 382 -18.39 11.02 5.20
C THR A 382 -19.79 10.43 5.36
N GLU A 383 -20.49 10.15 4.25
CA GLU A 383 -21.80 9.49 4.32
C GLU A 383 -21.71 8.03 4.78
N MET A 384 -20.66 7.31 4.36
CA MET A 384 -20.38 5.95 4.85
C MET A 384 -20.11 5.92 6.35
N GLU A 385 -19.37 6.90 6.88
CA GLU A 385 -19.14 7.06 8.33
C GLU A 385 -20.45 7.27 9.10
N LYS A 386 -21.30 8.17 8.60
CA LYS A 386 -22.63 8.43 9.20
C LYS A 386 -23.54 7.20 9.15
N ALA A 387 -23.45 6.38 8.10
CA ALA A 387 -24.25 5.16 7.97
C ALA A 387 -23.80 4.11 9.02
N LEU A 388 -22.49 3.90 9.15
CA LEU A 388 -21.90 3.01 10.17
C LEU A 388 -22.28 3.42 11.60
N GLU A 389 -22.27 4.72 11.90
CA GLU A 389 -22.63 5.20 13.22
C GLU A 389 -24.13 5.00 13.52
N ARG A 390 -25.00 5.24 12.52
CA ARG A 390 -26.43 4.93 12.62
C ARG A 390 -26.68 3.44 12.88
N GLU A 391 -25.95 2.54 12.20
CA GLU A 391 -26.08 1.10 12.43
C GLU A 391 -25.64 0.68 13.84
N LYS A 392 -24.54 1.24 14.35
CA LYS A 392 -24.08 0.98 15.73
C LYS A 392 -25.11 1.43 16.76
N GLN A 393 -25.69 2.62 16.59
CA GLN A 393 -26.73 3.15 17.46
C GLN A 393 -27.98 2.25 17.43
N ASN A 394 -28.42 1.83 16.24
CA ASN A 394 -29.55 0.92 16.09
C ASN A 394 -29.31 -0.44 16.77
N ARG A 395 -28.09 -1.01 16.65
CA ARG A 395 -27.72 -2.25 17.34
C ARG A 395 -27.73 -2.07 18.86
N ALA A 396 -27.10 -1.02 19.38
CA ALA A 396 -27.09 -0.73 20.81
C ALA A 396 -28.51 -0.54 21.38
N GLN A 397 -29.39 0.13 20.63
CA GLN A 397 -30.79 0.29 21.01
C GLN A 397 -31.52 -1.06 21.01
N SER A 398 -31.32 -1.91 20.01
CA SER A 398 -31.91 -3.26 19.96
C SER A 398 -31.46 -4.17 21.11
N GLU A 399 -30.17 -4.10 21.49
CA GLU A 399 -29.60 -4.85 22.63
C GLU A 399 -30.09 -4.33 23.98
N SER A 400 -30.34 -3.03 24.11
CA SER A 400 -30.94 -2.46 25.32
C SER A 400 -32.39 -2.92 25.51
N VAL A 401 -33.14 -3.03 24.43
CA VAL A 401 -34.54 -3.50 24.44
C VAL A 401 -34.61 -5.01 24.72
N SER A 402 -33.70 -5.82 24.18
CA SER A 402 -33.65 -7.26 24.47
C SER A 402 -33.27 -7.54 25.93
N LYS A 403 -32.24 -6.86 26.48
CA LYS A 403 -31.89 -6.95 27.91
C LYS A 403 -33.04 -6.53 28.83
N SER A 404 -33.77 -5.48 28.46
CA SER A 404 -34.94 -5.02 29.22
C SER A 404 -36.06 -6.07 29.24
N LYS A 405 -36.29 -6.78 28.12
CA LYS A 405 -37.25 -7.89 28.05
C LYS A 405 -36.80 -9.12 28.84
N GLU A 406 -35.52 -9.50 28.78
CA GLU A 406 -34.99 -10.62 29.58
C GLU A 406 -35.05 -10.35 31.09
N THR A 407 -34.80 -9.11 31.50
CA THR A 407 -34.92 -8.70 32.92
C THR A 407 -36.37 -8.73 33.39
N ALA A 408 -37.32 -8.34 32.54
CA ALA A 408 -38.75 -8.42 32.84
C ALA A 408 -39.27 -9.87 32.95
N VAL A 409 -38.77 -10.79 32.10
CA VAL A 409 -39.12 -12.22 32.15
C VAL A 409 -38.49 -12.91 33.38
N SER A 410 -37.27 -12.53 33.77
CA SER A 410 -36.61 -13.02 34.99
C SER A 410 -37.31 -12.54 36.27
N ALA A 411 -37.83 -11.30 36.29
CA ALA A 411 -38.61 -10.79 37.41
C ALA A 411 -39.97 -11.51 37.59
N GLN A 412 -40.59 -11.95 36.49
CA GLN A 412 -41.84 -12.74 36.53
C GLN A 412 -41.63 -14.19 36.97
N SER A 413 -40.47 -14.81 36.72
CA SER A 413 -40.19 -16.18 37.19
C SER A 413 -39.84 -16.25 38.69
N THR A 414 -39.40 -15.14 39.29
CA THR A 414 -39.15 -15.06 40.75
C THR A 414 -40.40 -14.80 41.59
N SER A 415 -41.52 -14.38 40.99
CA SER A 415 -42.79 -14.17 41.72
C SER A 415 -43.64 -15.43 41.91
N ASP A 416 -43.34 -16.54 41.21
CA ASP A 416 -44.15 -17.76 41.24
C ASP A 416 -43.66 -18.84 42.24
N VAL A 417 -42.67 -18.54 43.11
CA VAL A 417 -42.14 -19.50 44.11
C VAL A 417 -42.54 -19.17 45.56
N HIS A 418 -43.38 -18.16 45.79
CA HIS A 418 -43.86 -17.80 47.14
C HIS A 418 -45.38 -17.70 47.25
N THR A 419 -46.08 -18.76 46.87
CA THR A 419 -47.48 -19.00 47.28
C THR A 419 -47.75 -20.48 47.51
N ASP A 420 -47.10 -21.11 48.50
CA ASP A 420 -47.68 -22.29 49.15
C ASP A 420 -47.14 -22.47 50.58
N ALA A 421 -47.66 -21.66 51.50
CA ALA A 421 -47.69 -21.98 52.93
C ALA A 421 -48.56 -20.95 53.67
N GLY A 422 -49.74 -21.36 54.13
CA GLY A 422 -50.42 -20.64 55.22
C GLY A 422 -51.94 -20.62 55.11
N GLY A 423 -52.59 -21.65 55.65
CA GLY A 423 -54.04 -21.69 55.71
C GLY A 423 -54.64 -22.76 56.61
N ARG A 424 -54.27 -22.83 57.90
CA ARG A 424 -55.19 -23.39 58.91
C ARG A 424 -54.95 -22.78 60.29
N ALA A 425 -55.79 -21.80 60.63
CA ALA A 425 -55.94 -21.29 61.98
C ALA A 425 -56.67 -22.32 62.87
N SER A 426 -56.18 -22.50 64.10
CA SER A 426 -56.96 -23.00 65.22
C SER A 426 -56.70 -22.09 66.42
N LYS A 427 -57.78 -21.49 66.91
CA LYS A 427 -57.83 -20.71 68.15
C LYS A 427 -57.78 -21.66 69.35
N GLN A 428 -57.14 -21.19 70.41
CA GLN A 428 -57.31 -21.42 71.85
C GLN A 428 -55.92 -21.32 72.49
N ASP A 429 -55.67 -20.81 73.68
CA ASP A 429 -56.33 -19.86 74.59
C ASP A 429 -55.25 -19.57 75.66
N ALA A 430 -55.47 -18.60 76.54
CA ALA A 430 -54.54 -18.17 77.58
C ALA A 430 -53.99 -19.29 78.49
N GLN A 431 -52.68 -19.33 78.73
CA GLN A 431 -52.01 -18.89 79.98
C GLN A 431 -50.49 -19.05 79.88
#